data_AF-F6PI87-F1
#
_entry.id   AF-F6PI87-F1
#
_cell.length_a   1.000
_cell.length_b   1.000
_cell.length_c   1.000
_cell.angle_alpha   90.00
_cell.angle_beta   90.00
_cell.angle_gamma   90.00
#
_symmetry.space_group_name_H-M   'P 1'
#
loop_
_entity.id
_entity.type
_entity.pdbx_description
1 polymer ?
#
loop_
_entity_poly.entity_id
_entity_poly.type
_entity_poly.pdbx_seq_one_letter_code
_entity_poly.pdbx_strand_id
1 'polypeptide(L)'
;MTLDGLNWLNDEIINFYMELIVSRSNTTDNLPSCHAMNTFFYPKLKSQGYKSVRRWTKRVDVFSKDIVIYPIHLGVHWTLAVVKFGDKRIEYFDSMGATNTECLEILKSYLVSEHQDKKKADYDVSGWKIINMPHTEIPQQMNGSDCGVFTCTFAEYIARNSPLTFKQSDMPNIRRMMVWEIVNGKL
;
A
#
# COMPACT_ATOMS: atom_id res chain seq x y z
N MET A 1 15.54 -16.44 5.92
CA MET A 1 14.94 -15.11 5.67
C MET A 1 13.60 -15.33 4.98
N THR A 2 12.55 -14.58 5.29
CA THR A 2 11.19 -14.78 4.73
C THR A 2 11.09 -14.55 3.22
N LEU A 3 12.11 -13.93 2.61
CA LEU A 3 12.26 -13.76 1.16
C LEU A 3 12.78 -15.01 0.43
N ASP A 4 13.30 -16.01 1.14
CA ASP A 4 13.88 -17.21 0.53
C ASP A 4 12.79 -18.14 -0.06
N GLY A 5 13.04 -18.68 -1.25
CA GLY A 5 12.14 -19.60 -1.95
C GLY A 5 10.69 -19.10 -2.02
N LEU A 6 9.77 -19.95 -1.53
CA LEU A 6 8.32 -19.71 -1.46
C LEU A 6 7.86 -19.38 -0.04
N ASN A 7 8.75 -18.87 0.82
CA ASN A 7 8.34 -18.45 2.15
C ASN A 7 7.43 -17.22 2.07
N TRP A 8 6.49 -17.15 3.02
CA TRP A 8 5.62 -16.00 3.18
C TRP A 8 6.41 -14.82 3.73
N LEU A 9 6.21 -13.64 3.15
CA LEU A 9 6.77 -12.42 3.71
C LEU A 9 6.08 -12.11 5.04
N ASN A 10 6.87 -11.74 6.03
CA ASN A 10 6.37 -11.19 7.28
C ASN A 10 6.24 -9.66 7.19
N ASP A 11 5.61 -9.09 8.21
CA ASP A 11 5.38 -7.67 8.39
C ASP A 11 6.66 -6.84 8.41
N GLU A 12 7.75 -7.31 9.00
CA GLU A 12 9.04 -6.61 9.03
C GLU A 12 9.57 -6.35 7.61
N ILE A 13 9.56 -7.36 6.73
CA ILE A 13 10.02 -7.18 5.34
C ILE A 13 9.11 -6.22 4.58
N ILE A 14 7.79 -6.33 4.74
CA ILE A 14 6.85 -5.43 4.05
C ILE A 14 7.02 -3.99 4.54
N ASN A 15 7.05 -3.76 5.85
CA ASN A 15 7.22 -2.43 6.42
C ASN A 15 8.53 -1.78 5.94
N PHE A 16 9.64 -2.52 6.02
CA PHE A 16 10.94 -2.01 5.58
C PHE A 16 10.95 -1.69 4.08
N TYR A 17 10.38 -2.58 3.25
CA TYR A 17 10.32 -2.34 1.81
C TYR A 17 9.47 -1.11 1.47
N MET A 18 8.33 -0.92 2.13
CA MET A 18 7.51 0.28 1.96
C MET A 18 8.26 1.56 2.35
N GLU A 19 9.10 1.52 3.39
CA GLU A 19 9.97 2.65 3.75
C GLU A 19 11.02 2.96 2.68
N LEU A 20 11.60 1.94 2.03
CA LEU A 20 12.50 2.15 0.89
C LEU A 20 11.78 2.84 -0.28
N ILE A 21 10.56 2.40 -0.60
CA ILE A 21 9.73 3.01 -1.66
C ILE A 21 9.49 4.50 -1.35
N VAL A 22 9.05 4.79 -0.12
CA VAL A 22 8.75 6.15 0.36
C VAL A 22 10.00 7.04 0.34
N SER A 23 11.14 6.51 0.79
CA SER A 23 12.41 7.23 0.79
C SER A 23 12.81 7.62 -0.63
N ARG A 24 12.79 6.66 -1.56
CA ARG A 24 13.11 6.89 -2.96
C ARG A 24 12.14 7.88 -3.62
N SER A 25 10.83 7.68 -3.48
CA SER A 25 9.82 8.53 -4.13
C SER A 25 9.86 9.98 -3.64
N ASN A 26 10.22 10.21 -2.38
CA ASN A 26 10.31 11.57 -1.83
C ASN A 26 11.67 12.25 -2.08
N THR A 27 12.66 11.55 -2.65
CA THR A 27 14.02 12.08 -2.93
C THR A 27 14.38 12.10 -4.41
N THR A 28 13.56 11.51 -5.27
CA THR A 28 13.77 11.46 -6.72
C THR A 28 12.86 12.47 -7.41
N ASP A 29 13.44 13.36 -8.21
CA ASP A 29 12.66 14.32 -9.00
C ASP A 29 11.70 13.61 -9.98
N ASN A 30 10.55 14.23 -10.22
CA ASN A 30 9.49 13.76 -11.14
C ASN A 30 8.79 12.44 -10.75
N LEU A 31 8.97 11.95 -9.53
CA LEU A 31 8.13 10.87 -8.98
C LEU A 31 7.02 11.44 -8.09
N PRO A 32 5.84 10.79 -8.03
CA PRO A 32 4.82 11.12 -7.06
C PRO A 32 5.37 11.00 -5.64
N SER A 33 5.18 12.03 -4.84
CA SER A 33 5.45 11.98 -3.41
C SER A 33 4.51 10.98 -2.74
N CYS A 34 5.03 10.18 -1.81
CA CYS A 34 4.20 9.18 -1.15
C CYS A 34 4.48 9.02 0.34
N HIS A 35 3.52 8.41 1.02
CA HIS A 35 3.64 7.94 2.40
C HIS A 35 3.05 6.54 2.50
N ALA A 36 3.69 5.65 3.27
CA ALA A 36 3.15 4.34 3.56
C ALA A 36 2.81 4.24 5.04
N MET A 37 1.61 3.75 5.34
CA MET A 37 1.30 3.28 6.69
C MET A 37 1.98 1.93 6.92
N ASN A 38 2.32 1.63 8.18
CA ASN A 38 2.78 0.29 8.50
C ASN A 38 1.63 -0.74 8.46
N THR A 39 1.99 -2.02 8.37
CA THR A 39 1.09 -3.17 8.25
C THR A 39 0.08 -3.32 9.40
N PHE A 40 0.33 -2.69 10.55
CA PHE A 40 -0.56 -2.73 11.72
C PHE A 40 -1.64 -1.64 11.72
N PHE A 41 -1.51 -0.63 10.86
CA PHE A 41 -2.41 0.52 10.82
C PHE A 41 -3.85 0.09 10.52
N TYR A 42 -4.06 -0.63 9.42
CA TYR A 42 -5.42 -0.99 8.99
C TYR A 42 -6.11 -1.95 9.98
N PRO A 43 -5.48 -3.03 10.47
CA PRO A 43 -6.10 -3.88 11.50
C PRO A 43 -6.52 -3.10 12.75
N LYS A 44 -5.69 -2.13 13.18
CA LYS A 44 -6.00 -1.27 14.34
C LYS A 44 -7.16 -0.32 14.06
N LEU A 45 -7.18 0.32 12.89
CA LEU A 45 -8.25 1.20 12.45
C LEU A 45 -9.58 0.44 12.32
N LYS A 46 -9.58 -0.72 11.65
CA LYS A 46 -10.78 -1.55 11.47
C LYS A 46 -11.37 -2.00 12.80
N SER A 47 -10.54 -2.44 13.74
CA SER A 47 -11.01 -3.01 15.01
C SER A 47 -11.34 -1.98 16.09
N GLN A 48 -10.66 -0.83 16.12
CA GLN A 48 -10.74 0.13 17.25
C GLN A 48 -11.11 1.55 16.80
N GLY A 49 -11.33 1.77 15.51
CA GLY A 49 -11.75 3.04 14.93
C GLY A 49 -10.67 4.13 14.97
N TYR A 50 -11.01 5.30 14.42
CA TYR A 50 -10.10 6.42 14.19
C TYR A 50 -9.31 6.86 15.44
N LYS A 51 -9.97 6.94 16.61
CA LYS A 51 -9.33 7.43 17.86
C LYS A 51 -8.07 6.65 18.22
N SER A 52 -8.02 5.36 17.88
CA SER A 52 -6.88 4.48 18.15
C SER A 52 -5.65 4.75 17.27
N VAL A 53 -5.87 5.29 16.05
CA VAL A 53 -4.81 5.56 15.06
C VAL A 53 -4.53 7.05 14.86
N ARG A 54 -5.32 7.95 15.45
CA ARG A 54 -5.21 9.42 15.26
C ARG A 54 -3.81 10.00 15.49
N ARG A 55 -2.92 9.33 16.24
CA ARG A 55 -1.57 9.81 16.54
C ARG A 55 -0.49 9.28 15.58
N TRP A 56 -0.84 8.36 14.67
CA TRP A 56 0.12 7.66 13.83
C TRP A 56 0.73 8.57 12.77
N THR A 57 -0.04 9.54 12.30
CA THR A 57 0.34 10.60 11.36
C THR A 57 0.77 11.90 12.03
N LYS A 58 1.07 11.90 13.35
CA LYS A 58 1.36 13.15 14.10
C LYS A 58 2.53 13.99 13.54
N ARG A 59 3.41 13.40 12.73
CA ARG A 59 4.60 14.02 12.14
C ARG A 59 4.54 14.10 10.61
N VAL A 60 3.43 13.72 10.00
CA VAL A 60 3.28 13.68 8.54
C VAL A 60 1.92 14.21 8.15
N ASP A 61 1.90 15.15 7.21
CA ASP A 61 0.67 15.60 6.58
C ASP A 61 0.36 14.71 5.37
N VAL A 62 -0.49 13.70 5.56
CA VAL A 62 -0.83 12.75 4.48
C VAL A 62 -1.52 13.41 3.30
N PHE A 63 -2.21 14.54 3.50
CA PHE A 63 -2.89 15.29 2.45
C PHE A 63 -1.94 16.13 1.59
N SER A 64 -0.67 16.28 2.02
CA SER A 64 0.39 16.92 1.22
C SER A 64 1.07 15.96 0.25
N LYS A 65 0.69 14.68 0.25
CA LYS A 65 1.26 13.64 -0.60
C LYS A 65 0.40 13.41 -1.82
N ASP A 66 1.01 12.94 -2.90
CA ASP A 66 0.28 12.50 -4.09
C ASP A 66 -0.39 11.15 -3.85
N ILE A 67 0.32 10.26 -3.14
CA ILE A 67 -0.07 8.87 -2.91
C ILE A 67 0.06 8.49 -1.43
N VAL A 68 -0.93 7.78 -0.87
CA VAL A 68 -0.79 7.08 0.41
C VAL A 68 -1.01 5.59 0.23
N ILE A 69 -0.06 4.80 0.71
CA ILE A 69 0.00 3.35 0.55
C ILE A 69 -0.39 2.69 1.88
N TYR A 70 -1.28 1.71 1.82
CA TYR A 70 -1.76 0.94 2.97
C TYR A 70 -1.56 -0.56 2.69
N PRO A 71 -0.48 -1.18 3.20
CA PRO A 71 -0.35 -2.64 3.22
C PRO A 71 -1.44 -3.23 4.13
N ILE A 72 -2.22 -4.18 3.62
CA ILE A 72 -3.37 -4.75 4.31
C ILE A 72 -3.07 -6.22 4.64
N HIS A 73 -3.09 -6.54 5.93
CA HIS A 73 -2.97 -7.93 6.40
C HIS A 73 -4.34 -8.53 6.68
N LEU A 74 -4.70 -9.61 5.97
CA LEU A 74 -5.96 -10.34 6.14
C LEU A 74 -5.71 -11.74 6.74
N GLY A 75 -4.84 -11.82 7.75
CA GLY A 75 -4.54 -13.04 8.50
C GLY A 75 -3.46 -13.90 7.86
N VAL A 76 -3.72 -14.43 6.66
CA VAL A 76 -2.75 -15.25 5.90
C VAL A 76 -2.47 -14.68 4.50
N HIS A 77 -3.03 -13.51 4.20
CA HIS A 77 -2.99 -12.91 2.88
C HIS A 77 -2.62 -11.44 2.97
N TRP A 78 -1.70 -11.02 2.10
CA TRP A 78 -1.27 -9.63 1.95
C TRP A 78 -1.92 -9.03 0.72
N THR A 79 -2.50 -7.85 0.91
CA THR A 79 -3.07 -7.04 -0.17
C THR A 79 -2.66 -5.58 -0.01
N LEU A 80 -3.02 -4.75 -0.99
CA LEU A 80 -2.66 -3.34 -0.99
C LEU A 80 -3.90 -2.47 -1.20
N ALA A 81 -4.05 -1.43 -0.39
CA ALA A 81 -4.92 -0.31 -0.72
C ALA A 81 -4.08 0.95 -0.95
N VAL A 82 -4.49 1.79 -1.89
CA VAL A 82 -3.80 3.03 -2.23
C VAL A 82 -4.78 4.17 -2.37
N VAL A 83 -4.46 5.33 -1.79
CA VAL A 83 -5.15 6.59 -2.05
C VAL A 83 -4.30 7.40 -3.04
N LYS A 84 -4.92 7.85 -4.13
CA LYS A 84 -4.35 8.80 -5.09
C LYS A 84 -5.13 10.11 -5.01
N PHE A 85 -4.53 11.14 -4.40
CA PHE A 85 -5.24 12.40 -4.12
C PHE A 85 -5.53 13.18 -5.40
N GLY A 86 -4.59 13.23 -6.35
CA GLY A 86 -4.77 13.93 -7.63
C GLY A 86 -5.97 13.42 -8.43
N ASP A 87 -6.21 12.10 -8.41
CA ASP A 87 -7.32 11.46 -9.12
C ASP A 87 -8.61 11.33 -8.29
N LYS A 88 -8.54 11.63 -6.99
CA LYS A 88 -9.60 11.36 -5.99
C LYS A 88 -10.06 9.90 -6.01
N ARG A 89 -9.10 8.97 -5.96
CA ARG A 89 -9.35 7.52 -6.01
C ARG A 89 -8.80 6.81 -4.78
N ILE A 90 -9.52 5.78 -4.36
CA ILE A 90 -9.03 4.76 -3.42
C ILE A 90 -9.12 3.42 -4.14
N GLU A 91 -7.97 2.79 -4.36
CA GLU A 91 -7.80 1.60 -5.20
C GLU A 91 -7.36 0.43 -4.34
N TYR A 92 -7.96 -0.75 -4.54
CA TYR A 92 -7.62 -2.00 -3.86
C TYR A 92 -7.03 -3.00 -4.84
N PHE A 93 -5.88 -3.56 -4.52
CA PHE A 93 -5.13 -4.51 -5.32
C PHE A 93 -5.01 -5.83 -4.56
N ASP A 94 -5.47 -6.90 -5.20
CA ASP A 94 -5.41 -8.25 -4.68
C ASP A 94 -4.90 -9.19 -5.77
N SER A 95 -3.75 -9.81 -5.52
CA SER A 95 -3.14 -10.76 -6.44
C SER A 95 -3.89 -12.09 -6.54
N MET A 96 -4.86 -12.36 -5.65
CA MET A 96 -5.78 -13.50 -5.72
C MET A 96 -7.18 -13.12 -6.25
N GLY A 97 -7.37 -11.85 -6.65
CA GLY A 97 -8.56 -11.40 -7.38
C GLY A 97 -9.79 -11.15 -6.51
N ALA A 98 -9.65 -11.16 -5.19
CA ALA A 98 -10.75 -10.81 -4.29
C ALA A 98 -10.95 -9.28 -4.20
N THR A 99 -12.16 -8.88 -3.82
CA THR A 99 -12.54 -7.47 -3.60
C THR A 99 -12.65 -7.17 -2.13
N ASN A 100 -12.42 -5.92 -1.72
CA ASN A 100 -12.56 -5.50 -0.33
C ASN A 100 -13.14 -4.07 -0.22
N THR A 101 -14.40 -3.91 -0.63
CA THR A 101 -15.12 -2.63 -0.55
C THR A 101 -15.19 -2.10 0.89
N GLU A 102 -15.31 -2.98 1.89
CA GLU A 102 -15.29 -2.59 3.30
C GLU A 102 -13.98 -1.86 3.66
N CYS A 103 -12.82 -2.40 3.24
CA CYS A 103 -11.52 -1.75 3.44
C CYS A 103 -11.48 -0.35 2.83
N LEU A 104 -11.94 -0.22 1.58
CA LEU A 104 -11.96 1.05 0.87
C LEU A 104 -12.85 2.09 1.57
N GLU A 105 -14.02 1.70 2.05
CA GLU A 105 -14.94 2.61 2.77
C GLU A 105 -14.41 3.01 4.16
N ILE A 106 -13.74 2.09 4.86
CA ILE A 106 -13.05 2.40 6.12
C ILE A 106 -11.95 3.43 5.87
N LEU A 107 -11.14 3.25 4.82
CA LEU A 107 -10.08 4.19 4.46
C LEU A 107 -10.66 5.55 4.00
N LYS A 108 -11.76 5.56 3.24
CA LYS A 108 -12.47 6.79 2.87
C LYS A 108 -12.94 7.55 4.11
N SER A 109 -13.55 6.87 5.06
CA SER A 109 -14.02 7.44 6.34
C SER A 109 -12.86 7.92 7.22
N TYR A 110 -11.72 7.22 7.17
CA TYR A 110 -10.49 7.64 7.83
C TYR A 110 -9.99 8.99 7.30
N LEU A 111 -9.98 9.22 5.98
CA LEU A 111 -9.54 10.49 5.39
C LEU A 111 -10.38 11.68 5.92
N VAL A 112 -11.70 11.52 6.02
CA VAL A 112 -12.58 12.55 6.58
C VAL A 112 -12.23 12.84 8.05
N SER A 113 -12.10 11.77 8.85
CA SER A 113 -11.78 11.90 10.28
C SER A 113 -10.39 12.51 10.51
N GLU A 114 -9.42 12.11 9.69
CA GLU A 114 -8.04 12.59 9.76
C GLU A 114 -7.94 14.06 9.37
N HIS A 115 -8.60 14.48 8.29
CA HIS A 115 -8.63 15.89 7.89
C HIS A 115 -9.29 16.74 8.97
N GLN A 116 -10.41 16.29 9.53
CA GLN A 116 -11.08 17.00 10.61
C GLN A 116 -10.19 17.12 11.86
N ASP A 117 -9.43 16.09 12.22
CA ASP A 117 -8.53 16.16 13.38
C ASP A 117 -7.30 17.05 13.12
N LYS A 118 -6.67 16.94 11.95
CA LYS A 118 -5.38 17.62 11.65
C LYS A 118 -5.54 19.03 11.09
N LYS A 119 -6.57 19.25 10.28
CA LYS A 119 -6.81 20.50 9.56
C LYS A 119 -7.98 21.30 10.14
N LYS A 120 -8.77 20.69 11.04
CA LYS A 120 -9.95 21.32 11.67
C LYS A 120 -10.96 21.84 10.64
N ALA A 121 -11.09 21.10 9.54
CA ALA A 121 -11.95 21.44 8.42
C ALA A 121 -12.59 20.19 7.83
N ASP A 122 -13.76 20.36 7.24
CA ASP A 122 -14.45 19.31 6.51
C ASP A 122 -13.63 18.86 5.29
N TYR A 123 -13.78 17.58 4.92
CA TYR A 123 -13.13 17.01 3.74
C TYR A 123 -14.15 16.29 2.89
N ASP A 124 -14.50 16.90 1.75
CA ASP A 124 -15.50 16.36 0.85
C ASP A 124 -14.94 15.19 0.03
N VAL A 125 -15.47 14.01 0.32
CA VAL A 125 -15.15 12.75 -0.38
C VAL A 125 -16.33 12.23 -1.22
N SER A 126 -17.39 13.02 -1.42
CA SER A 126 -18.59 12.61 -2.16
C SER A 126 -18.27 12.19 -3.60
N GLY A 127 -17.40 12.93 -4.29
CA GLY A 127 -16.96 12.63 -5.67
C GLY A 127 -15.81 11.62 -5.78
N TRP A 128 -15.34 11.04 -4.68
CA TRP A 128 -14.23 10.10 -4.71
C TRP A 128 -14.66 8.72 -5.20
N LYS A 129 -13.83 8.12 -6.07
CA LYS A 129 -14.05 6.76 -6.57
C LYS A 129 -13.37 5.75 -5.67
N ILE A 130 -14.11 4.72 -5.26
CA ILE A 130 -13.55 3.52 -4.66
C ILE A 130 -13.52 2.42 -5.72
N ILE A 131 -12.37 1.79 -5.90
CA ILE A 131 -12.11 0.90 -7.03
C ILE A 131 -11.46 -0.38 -6.50
N ASN A 132 -12.12 -1.51 -6.70
CA ASN A 132 -11.44 -2.80 -6.63
C ASN A 132 -10.85 -3.07 -8.00
N MET A 133 -9.53 -3.19 -8.09
CA MET A 133 -8.86 -3.35 -9.37
C MET A 133 -9.23 -4.71 -9.98
N PRO A 134 -9.72 -4.75 -11.23
CA PRO A 134 -10.13 -6.00 -11.86
C PRO A 134 -8.95 -6.97 -12.02
N HIS A 135 -9.21 -8.28 -11.85
CA HIS A 135 -8.18 -9.31 -12.05
C HIS A 135 -7.61 -9.32 -13.47
N THR A 136 -8.33 -8.77 -14.45
CA THR A 136 -7.88 -8.63 -15.85
C THR A 136 -6.92 -7.47 -16.06
N GLU A 137 -6.87 -6.51 -15.14
CA GLU A 137 -6.08 -5.28 -15.24
C GLU A 137 -4.80 -5.31 -14.38
N ILE A 138 -4.69 -6.27 -13.45
CA ILE A 138 -3.54 -6.41 -12.56
C ILE A 138 -2.97 -7.83 -12.60
N PRO A 139 -1.64 -7.99 -12.52
CA PRO A 139 -1.01 -9.32 -12.42
C PRO A 139 -1.59 -10.14 -11.26
N GLN A 140 -1.92 -11.41 -11.52
CA GLN A 140 -2.44 -12.35 -10.54
C GLN A 140 -1.36 -13.36 -10.12
N GLN A 141 -1.39 -13.76 -8.85
CA GLN A 141 -0.54 -14.83 -8.34
C GLN A 141 -1.09 -16.20 -8.76
N MET A 142 -0.19 -17.16 -8.93
CA MET A 142 -0.52 -18.56 -9.29
C MET A 142 -0.05 -19.56 -8.23
N ASN A 143 0.30 -19.08 -7.03
CA ASN A 143 0.67 -19.90 -5.88
C ASN A 143 0.08 -19.34 -4.59
N GLY A 144 0.33 -20.00 -3.46
CA GLY A 144 -0.17 -19.60 -2.14
C GLY A 144 0.84 -18.82 -1.28
N SER A 145 1.92 -18.27 -1.85
CA SER A 145 3.04 -17.72 -1.07
C SER A 145 3.52 -16.33 -1.49
N ASP A 146 3.22 -15.89 -2.71
CA ASP A 146 3.78 -14.66 -3.26
C ASP A 146 2.94 -13.41 -2.97
N CYS A 147 1.80 -13.49 -2.27
CA CYS A 147 0.95 -12.33 -2.00
C CYS A 147 1.70 -11.13 -1.39
N GLY A 148 2.66 -11.38 -0.49
CA GLY A 148 3.52 -10.33 0.07
C GLY A 148 4.45 -9.68 -0.96
N VAL A 149 5.00 -10.48 -1.88
CA VAL A 149 5.86 -10.00 -2.98
C VAL A 149 5.05 -9.19 -3.99
N PHE A 150 3.87 -9.67 -4.37
CA PHE A 150 2.92 -8.94 -5.20
C PHE A 150 2.52 -7.61 -4.55
N THR A 151 2.19 -7.60 -3.26
CA THR A 151 1.86 -6.38 -2.51
C THR A 151 2.97 -5.33 -2.59
N CYS A 152 4.22 -5.74 -2.37
CA CYS A 152 5.39 -4.86 -2.50
C CYS A 152 5.61 -4.39 -3.94
N THR A 153 5.42 -5.27 -4.92
CA THR A 153 5.62 -4.96 -6.34
C THR A 153 4.54 -4.01 -6.86
N PHE A 154 3.28 -4.20 -6.48
CA PHE A 154 2.19 -3.25 -6.77
C PHE A 154 2.55 -1.86 -6.23
N ALA A 155 2.95 -1.77 -4.96
CA ALA A 155 3.32 -0.51 -4.33
C ALA A 155 4.47 0.18 -5.07
N GLU A 156 5.50 -0.58 -5.46
CA GLU A 156 6.67 -0.05 -6.15
C GLU A 156 6.35 0.52 -7.54
N TYR A 157 5.53 -0.17 -8.31
CA TYR A 157 5.09 0.31 -9.62
C TYR A 157 4.15 1.53 -9.50
N ILE A 158 3.21 1.51 -8.56
CA ILE A 158 2.28 2.60 -8.32
C ILE A 158 3.02 3.87 -7.86
N ALA A 159 4.01 3.72 -6.97
CA ALA A 159 4.84 4.83 -6.50
C ALA A 159 5.73 5.45 -7.59
N ARG A 160 5.94 4.74 -8.71
CA ARG A 160 6.59 5.25 -9.94
C ARG A 160 5.61 5.83 -10.96
N ASN A 161 4.30 5.77 -10.69
CA ASN A 161 3.25 6.00 -11.69
C ASN A 161 3.45 5.13 -12.96
N SER A 162 3.88 3.88 -12.78
CA SER A 162 4.21 2.95 -13.86
C SER A 162 3.10 1.91 -14.07
N PRO A 163 2.80 1.50 -15.31
CA PRO A 163 1.88 0.39 -15.57
C PRO A 163 2.39 -0.93 -14.99
N LEU A 164 1.49 -1.75 -14.45
CA LEU A 164 1.80 -3.05 -13.82
C LEU A 164 2.13 -4.12 -14.88
N THR A 165 3.36 -4.12 -15.39
CA THR A 165 3.79 -5.00 -16.50
C THR A 165 4.45 -6.31 -16.06
N PHE A 166 4.63 -6.53 -14.75
CA PHE A 166 5.25 -7.74 -14.22
C PHE A 166 4.32 -8.96 -14.25
N LYS A 167 4.88 -10.16 -14.10
CA LYS A 167 4.15 -11.43 -14.13
C LYS A 167 4.55 -12.33 -12.97
N GLN A 168 3.75 -13.38 -12.72
CA GLN A 168 4.09 -14.41 -11.74
C GLN A 168 5.46 -15.08 -12.01
N SER A 169 5.87 -15.21 -13.28
CA SER A 169 7.19 -15.75 -13.64
C SER A 169 8.36 -14.91 -13.14
N ASP A 170 8.12 -13.64 -12.82
CA ASP A 170 9.16 -12.71 -12.37
C ASP A 170 9.39 -12.78 -10.86
N MET A 171 8.46 -13.37 -10.10
CA MET A 171 8.52 -13.42 -8.62
C MET A 171 9.82 -13.99 -8.06
N PRO A 172 10.43 -15.07 -8.61
CA PRO A 172 11.71 -15.56 -8.12
C PRO A 172 12.84 -14.54 -8.27
N ASN A 173 12.84 -13.76 -9.36
CA ASN A 173 13.85 -12.72 -9.58
C ASN A 173 13.56 -11.49 -8.74
N ILE A 174 12.29 -11.09 -8.61
CA ILE A 174 11.88 -9.98 -7.74
C ILE A 174 12.23 -10.28 -6.28
N ARG A 175 12.02 -11.51 -5.79
CA ARG A 175 12.45 -11.91 -4.43
C ARG A 175 13.95 -11.71 -4.21
N ARG A 176 14.78 -12.14 -5.17
CA ARG A 176 16.25 -11.95 -5.11
C ARG A 176 16.63 -10.47 -5.16
N MET A 177 15.94 -9.69 -5.99
CA MET A 177 16.11 -8.25 -6.10
C MET A 177 15.78 -7.56 -4.77
N MET A 178 14.63 -7.88 -4.16
CA MET A 178 14.23 -7.36 -2.85
C MET A 178 15.27 -7.67 -1.77
N VAL A 179 15.87 -8.87 -1.75
CA VAL A 179 16.96 -9.18 -0.81
C VAL A 179 18.14 -8.22 -1.00
N TRP A 180 18.55 -8.00 -2.25
CA TRP A 180 19.64 -7.08 -2.55
C TRP A 180 19.29 -5.64 -2.17
N GLU A 181 18.09 -5.17 -2.50
CA GLU A 181 17.61 -3.81 -2.19
C GLU A 181 17.55 -3.56 -0.68
N ILE A 182 17.08 -4.56 0.08
CA ILE A 182 16.99 -4.48 1.55
C ILE A 182 18.37 -4.46 2.19
N VAL A 183 19.28 -5.33 1.75
CA VAL A 183 20.65 -5.38 2.29
C VAL A 183 21.42 -4.08 2.00
N ASN A 184 21.18 -3.46 0.85
CA ASN A 184 21.85 -2.22 0.46
C ASN A 184 21.08 -0.94 0.87
N GLY A 185 19.85 -1.08 1.38
CA GLY A 185 19.00 0.04 1.76
C GLY A 185 18.63 0.97 0.59
N LYS A 186 18.50 0.42 -0.62
CA LYS A 186 18.33 1.21 -1.86
C LYS A 186 17.49 0.48 -2.91
N LEU A 187 16.60 1.24 -3.57
CA LEU A 187 15.84 0.87 -4.78
C LEU A 187 16.41 1.53 -6.05
#